data_AF-A0A3R7EI72-F1
#
_entry.id   AF-A0A3R7EI72-F1
#
_cell.length_a   1.000
_cell.length_b   1.000
_cell.length_c   1.000
_cell.angle_alpha   90.00
_cell.angle_beta   90.00
_cell.angle_gamma   90.00
#
_symmetry.space_group_name_H-M   'P 1'
#
loop_
_entity.id
_entity.type
_entity.pdbx_description
1 polymer ?
#
loop_
_entity_poly.entity_id
_entity_poly.type
_entity_poly.pdbx_seq_one_letter_code
_entity_poly.pdbx_strand_id
1 'polypeptide(L)'
;QEASLPESPSSPISIQSSIAPESSQLAESREEEITIEKVQGLFPPDLASLLYFEDADEYIIVKPRQYLGPDNFRRIASIIRNQMSGEYISAGRNSHFRIPKT
;
A
#
# COMPACT_ATOMS: atom_id res chain seq x y z
N GLN A 1 -49.50 -30.06 -40.64
CA GLN A 1 -49.79 -29.85 -39.21
C GLN A 1 -48.65 -30.49 -38.46
N GLU A 2 -47.79 -29.68 -37.86
CA GLU A 2 -46.74 -30.12 -36.93
C GLU A 2 -46.78 -29.17 -35.72
N ALA A 3 -46.87 -29.80 -34.54
CA ALA A 3 -46.38 -29.44 -33.21
C ALA A 3 -45.31 -28.32 -33.17
N SER A 4 -45.07 -27.53 -32.11
CA SER A 4 -45.47 -27.54 -30.70
C SER A 4 -44.99 -26.22 -30.08
N LEU A 5 -45.75 -25.78 -29.06
CA LEU A 5 -45.39 -25.09 -27.80
C LEU A 5 -44.28 -24.02 -27.68
N PRO A 6 -44.50 -23.03 -26.78
CA PRO A 6 -43.71 -21.79 -26.69
C PRO A 6 -42.45 -21.96 -25.84
N GLU A 7 -41.29 -21.62 -26.38
CA GLU A 7 -40.07 -21.50 -25.58
C GLU A 7 -39.96 -20.14 -24.90
N SER A 8 -39.59 -20.24 -23.63
CA SER A 8 -39.73 -19.24 -22.58
C SER A 8 -38.71 -18.10 -22.70
N PRO A 9 -39.05 -16.88 -22.26
CA PRO A 9 -38.06 -15.82 -22.09
C PRO A 9 -37.24 -16.12 -20.83
N SER A 10 -36.04 -16.70 -20.99
CA SER A 10 -35.10 -16.78 -19.87
C SER A 10 -34.38 -15.44 -19.75
N SER A 11 -34.91 -14.65 -18.82
CA SER A 11 -34.36 -13.43 -18.27
C SER A 11 -32.91 -13.59 -17.78
N PRO A 12 -32.21 -12.45 -17.58
CA PRO A 12 -30.77 -12.31 -17.70
C PRO A 12 -30.01 -12.59 -16.39
N ILE A 13 -28.70 -12.28 -16.43
CA ILE A 13 -27.77 -12.18 -15.29
C ILE A 13 -27.05 -13.51 -14.93
N SER A 14 -25.90 -13.72 -15.58
CA SER A 14 -24.81 -14.50 -14.97
C SER A 14 -24.00 -13.54 -14.08
N ILE A 15 -24.39 -13.50 -12.82
CA ILE A 15 -23.53 -13.04 -11.72
C ILE A 15 -22.81 -14.28 -11.21
N GLN A 16 -21.50 -14.39 -11.45
CA GLN A 16 -20.57 -14.98 -10.48
C GLN A 16 -19.11 -14.85 -10.91
N SER A 17 -18.32 -14.16 -10.07
CA SER A 17 -16.89 -14.33 -9.73
C SER A 17 -16.49 -13.06 -8.96
N SER A 18 -16.80 -12.94 -7.66
CA SER A 18 -16.03 -13.44 -6.52
C SER A 18 -14.54 -13.09 -6.57
N ILE A 19 -14.17 -11.94 -5.98
CA ILE A 19 -12.90 -11.70 -5.30
C ILE A 19 -13.10 -10.57 -4.27
N ALA A 20 -13.21 -10.99 -3.00
CA ALA A 20 -12.98 -10.29 -1.73
C ALA A 20 -13.21 -8.76 -1.61
N PRO A 21 -14.22 -8.32 -0.83
CA PRO A 21 -14.10 -7.10 -0.05
C PRO A 21 -13.57 -7.46 1.35
N GLU A 22 -12.30 -7.84 1.45
CA GLU A 22 -11.59 -7.81 2.74
C GLU A 22 -10.49 -6.76 2.63
N SER A 23 -10.91 -5.51 2.71
CA SER A 23 -10.05 -4.45 3.21
C SER A 23 -10.82 -3.81 4.34
N SER A 24 -10.84 -4.56 5.44
CA SER A 24 -11.00 -4.02 6.79
C SER A 24 -9.97 -2.91 6.97
N GLN A 25 -10.35 -1.66 6.76
CA GLN A 25 -9.62 -0.52 7.33
C GLN A 25 -10.62 0.41 8.00
N LEU A 26 -11.24 -0.19 9.00
CA LEU A 26 -11.84 0.45 10.16
C LEU A 26 -10.68 1.04 10.98
N ALA A 27 -10.33 2.31 10.76
CA ALA A 27 -9.46 3.07 11.66
C ALA A 27 -9.60 4.58 11.43
N GLU A 28 -10.83 5.07 11.53
CA GLU A 28 -11.02 6.44 12.01
C GLU A 28 -10.56 6.48 13.48
N SER A 29 -9.65 7.41 13.77
CA SER A 29 -9.33 7.91 15.12
C SER A 29 -8.47 7.01 16.02
N ARG A 30 -7.15 7.01 15.79
CA ARG A 30 -6.18 7.09 16.89
C ARG A 30 -4.93 7.84 16.44
N GLU A 31 -5.03 9.14 16.62
CA GLU A 31 -3.91 10.03 16.89
C GLU A 31 -2.84 9.34 17.76
N GLU A 32 -1.57 9.52 17.37
CA GLU A 32 -0.31 9.19 18.08
C GLU A 32 0.47 7.92 17.73
N GLU A 33 -0.05 6.93 16.98
CA GLU A 33 0.79 5.78 16.55
C GLU A 33 1.23 5.90 15.09
N ILE A 34 2.53 6.09 14.86
CA ILE A 34 3.12 6.02 13.52
C ILE A 34 3.06 4.55 13.06
N THR A 35 2.11 4.21 12.19
CA THR A 35 1.96 2.86 11.58
C THR A 35 2.44 2.83 10.13
N ILE A 36 2.68 1.63 9.60
CA ILE A 36 3.05 1.42 8.18
C ILE A 36 2.04 2.08 7.25
N GLU A 37 0.74 1.95 7.53
CA GLU A 37 -0.35 2.48 6.73
C GLU A 37 -0.31 4.01 6.68
N LYS A 38 -0.03 4.64 7.83
CA LYS A 38 0.18 6.09 7.93
C LYS A 38 1.37 6.54 7.09
N VAL A 39 2.48 5.82 7.19
CA VAL A 39 3.70 6.10 6.42
C VAL A 39 3.41 5.95 4.92
N GLN A 40 2.78 4.85 4.50
CA GLN A 40 2.40 4.60 3.11
C GLN A 40 1.47 5.66 2.54
N GLY A 41 0.48 6.13 3.32
CA GLY A 41 -0.43 7.19 2.92
C GLY A 41 0.23 8.54 2.63
N LEU A 42 1.48 8.75 3.10
CA LEU A 42 2.26 9.96 2.83
C LEU A 42 3.08 9.89 1.54
N PHE A 43 3.23 8.69 0.97
CA PHE A 43 3.83 8.51 -0.34
C PHE A 43 2.74 8.30 -1.40
N PRO A 44 2.93 8.83 -2.61
CA PRO A 44 2.12 8.38 -3.74
C PRO A 44 2.30 6.86 -3.93
N PRO A 45 1.25 6.15 -4.38
CA PRO A 45 1.24 4.67 -4.47
C PRO A 45 2.36 4.14 -5.38
N ASP A 46 2.76 4.91 -6.39
CA ASP A 46 3.89 4.59 -7.25
C ASP A 46 5.20 4.46 -6.46
N LEU A 47 5.49 5.39 -5.55
CA LEU A 47 6.68 5.35 -4.70
C LEU A 47 6.56 4.32 -3.59
N ALA A 48 5.37 4.19 -2.98
CA ALA A 48 5.12 3.20 -1.93
C ALA A 48 5.32 1.77 -2.45
N SER A 49 4.93 1.48 -3.69
CA SER A 49 5.10 0.14 -4.30
C SER A 49 6.56 -0.25 -4.49
N LEU A 50 7.44 0.74 -4.65
CA LEU A 50 8.90 0.55 -4.77
C LEU A 50 9.59 0.34 -3.41
N LEU A 51 8.86 0.55 -2.32
CA LEU A 51 9.35 0.48 -0.95
C LEU A 51 8.72 -0.70 -0.23
N TYR A 52 9.50 -1.31 0.66
CA TYR A 52 9.05 -2.30 1.61
C TYR A 52 9.07 -1.65 2.98
N PHE A 53 7.98 -1.78 3.72
CA PHE A 53 7.80 -1.19 5.02
C PHE A 53 7.72 -2.33 6.03
N GLU A 54 8.55 -2.25 7.07
CA GLU A 54 8.69 -3.24 8.13
C GLU A 54 8.52 -2.49 9.44
N ASP A 55 7.50 -2.84 10.22
CA ASP A 55 7.29 -2.29 11.55
C ASP A 55 8.20 -3.05 12.52
N ALA A 56 9.08 -2.31 13.18
CA ALA A 56 9.98 -2.81 14.20
C ALA A 56 9.71 -2.04 15.50
N ASP A 57 8.54 -2.25 16.10
CA ASP A 57 8.07 -1.78 17.41
C ASP A 57 8.31 -0.29 17.75
N GLU A 58 9.56 0.12 17.95
CA GLU A 58 10.03 1.50 18.18
C GLU A 58 10.31 2.29 16.88
N TYR A 59 10.53 1.62 15.76
CA TYR A 59 10.85 2.27 14.48
C TYR A 59 10.26 1.50 13.29
N ILE A 60 9.94 2.22 12.22
CA ILE A 60 9.56 1.64 10.94
C ILE A 60 10.78 1.64 10.03
N ILE A 61 11.18 0.45 9.57
CA ILE A 61 12.22 0.30 8.57
C ILE A 61 11.56 0.37 7.19
N VAL A 62 12.08 1.25 6.33
CA VAL A 62 11.66 1.35 4.93
C VAL A 62 12.82 0.95 4.03
N LYS A 63 12.72 -0.23 3.41
CA LYS A 63 13.72 -0.79 2.51
C LYS A 63 13.31 -0.57 1.05
N PRO A 64 14.17 0.01 0.19
CA PRO A 64 13.88 0.05 -1.23
C PRO A 64 13.91 -1.36 -1.82
N ARG A 65 12.83 -1.76 -2.52
CA ARG A 65 12.72 -3.08 -3.18
C ARG A 65 13.54 -3.16 -4.47
N GLN A 66 13.80 -2.01 -5.07
CA GLN A 66 14.58 -1.86 -6.28
C GLN A 66 15.37 -0.54 -6.25
N TYR A 67 16.24 -0.35 -7.25
CA TYR A 67 16.88 0.93 -7.45
C TYR A 67 15.84 2.01 -7.78
N LEU A 68 15.67 2.97 -6.87
CA LEU A 68 14.72 4.07 -7.00
C LEU A 68 15.19 5.12 -8.03
N GLY A 69 16.51 5.27 -8.21
CA GLY A 69 17.08 6.38 -8.95
C GLY A 69 17.14 7.69 -8.13
N PRO A 70 17.91 8.68 -8.60
CA PRO A 70 18.20 9.90 -7.85
C PRO A 70 16.98 10.81 -7.65
N ASP A 71 15.99 10.75 -8.54
CA ASP A 71 14.75 11.52 -8.45
C ASP A 71 13.79 10.96 -7.41
N ASN A 72 13.44 9.67 -7.52
CA ASN A 72 12.55 9.02 -6.56
C ASN A 72 13.19 8.96 -5.18
N PHE A 73 14.50 8.68 -5.09
CA PHE A 73 15.23 8.74 -3.83
C PHE A 73 15.12 10.12 -3.17
N ARG A 74 15.32 11.22 -3.92
CA ARG A 74 15.18 12.57 -3.38
C ARG A 74 13.76 12.84 -2.88
N ARG A 75 12.73 12.44 -3.62
CA ARG A 75 11.33 12.60 -3.18
C ARG A 75 11.07 11.83 -1.90
N ILE A 76 11.45 10.55 -1.86
CA ILE A 76 11.25 9.67 -0.70
C ILE A 76 12.01 10.21 0.52
N ALA A 77 13.30 10.51 0.36
CA ALA A 77 14.12 11.06 1.42
C ALA A 77 13.58 12.39 1.95
N SER A 78 13.06 13.26 1.06
CA SER A 78 12.44 14.51 1.46
C SER A 78 11.16 14.26 2.27
N ILE A 79 10.29 13.35 1.83
CA ILE A 79 9.07 13.00 2.57
C ILE A 79 9.42 12.42 3.95
N ILE A 80 10.32 11.44 4.01
CA ILE A 80 10.72 10.76 5.24
C ILE A 80 11.31 11.74 6.27
N ARG A 81 12.21 12.62 5.82
CA ARG A 81 12.87 13.59 6.70
C ARG A 81 11.94 14.71 7.13
N ASN A 82 11.07 15.20 6.24
CA ASN A 82 10.19 16.35 6.55
C ASN A 82 8.92 15.94 7.31
N GLN A 83 8.34 14.77 7.02
CA GLN A 83 7.05 14.39 7.60
C GLN A 83 7.16 13.49 8.83
N MET A 84 8.19 12.63 8.92
CA MET A 84 8.27 11.63 9.99
C MET A 84 9.61 11.65 10.75
N SER A 85 10.40 12.73 10.60
CA SER A 85 11.73 12.84 11.20
C SER A 85 12.61 11.60 10.97
N GLY A 86 12.39 10.91 9.85
CA GLY A 86 13.09 9.67 9.55
C GLY A 86 14.49 9.94 9.02
N GLU A 87 15.36 8.96 9.15
CA GLU A 87 16.75 9.03 8.74
C GLU A 87 17.06 7.97 7.69
N TYR A 88 17.94 8.32 6.76
CA TYR A 88 18.49 7.36 5.80
C TYR A 88 19.75 6.71 6.35
N ILE A 89 19.76 5.38 6.40
CA ILE A 89 20.90 4.56 6.81
C ILE A 89 21.56 4.00 5.57
N SER A 90 22.73 4.55 5.23
CA SER A 90 23.56 4.07 4.13
C SER A 90 24.32 2.82 4.55
N ALA A 91 23.75 1.65 4.30
CA ALA A 91 24.37 0.35 4.57
C ALA A 91 24.79 -0.38 3.27
N GLY A 92 25.09 0.39 2.21
CA GLY A 92 25.44 -0.14 0.89
C GLY A 92 24.28 -0.95 0.29
N ARG A 93 24.45 -2.28 0.24
CA ARG A 93 23.42 -3.21 -0.26
C ARG A 93 22.18 -3.30 0.63
N ASN A 94 22.31 -2.99 1.91
CA ASN A 94 21.20 -3.04 2.88
C ASN A 94 20.71 -1.63 3.22
N SER A 95 20.95 -0.65 2.36
CA SER A 95 20.54 0.73 2.65
C SER A 95 19.03 0.80 2.85
N HIS A 96 18.61 1.44 3.93
CA HIS A 96 17.21 1.53 4.33
C HIS A 96 16.97 2.88 4.99
N PHE A 97 15.72 3.30 5.06
CA PHE A 97 15.31 4.41 5.90
C PHE A 97 14.78 3.86 7.22
N ARG A 98 14.95 4.63 8.28
CA ARG A 98 14.37 4.38 9.59
C ARG A 98 13.46 5.54 9.95
N ILE A 99 12.27 5.25 10.44
CA ILE A 99 11.31 6.25 10.90
C ILE A 99 11.02 5.95 12.38
N PRO A 100 11.42 6.82 13.31
CA PRO A 100 11.11 6.60 14.72
C PRO A 100 9.61 6.78 14.99
N LYS A 101 9.01 5.90 15.80
CA LYS A 101 7.59 5.96 16.22
C LYS A 101 7.41 6.84 17.46
N THR A 102 8.13 7.96 17.49
CA THR A 102 8.20 8.94 18.60
C THR A 102 7.04 9.91 18.60
#